data_AF-A0AA43TWN7-F1
#
_entry.id   AF-A0AA43TWN7-F1
#
_cell.length_a   1.000
_cell.length_b   1.000
_cell.length_c   1.000
_cell.angle_alpha   90.00
_cell.angle_beta   90.00
_cell.angle_gamma   90.00
#
_symmetry.space_group_name_H-M   'P 1'
#
loop_
_entity.id
_entity.type
_entity.pdbx_description
1 polymer ?
#
loop_
_entity_poly.entity_id
_entity_poly.type
_entity_poly.pdbx_seq_one_letter_code
_entity_poly.pdbx_strand_id
1 'polypeptide(L)'
;MEIRTQVTSYVNDRILALRRQNQPPKLPTTSQSPSPQQDSAAPSPTPYQNISALRTNSMKFLPNFFPRASLAHLFLCFPDPHFKARKHKARIVSETLCAEYAYVLRPGGCVWCITDVEELAGWMRARFREFGKAGGTAREGEGPEKVGDGVGDGGEGLFARVEIPEEGREGEWEDRTVGMLVKCMRQETEEGKKVTRNGGKKFVDVWRRREDLPWPGES
;
A
#
# COMPACT_ATOMS: atom_id res chain seq x y z
N MET A 1 -3.68 19.21 6.30
CA MET A 1 -2.41 18.71 5.74
C MET A 1 -2.16 19.51 4.49
N GLU A 2 -1.19 20.41 4.52
CA GLU A 2 -0.79 21.16 3.32
C GLU A 2 -0.03 20.21 2.40
N ILE A 3 -0.54 19.99 1.19
CA ILE A 3 0.12 19.12 0.23
C ILE A 3 1.19 19.95 -0.49
N ARG A 4 2.45 19.81 -0.05
CA ARG A 4 3.57 20.57 -0.59
C ARG A 4 3.75 20.29 -2.08
N THR A 5 3.62 21.32 -2.90
CA THR A 5 3.77 21.25 -4.37
C THR A 5 5.16 20.75 -4.81
N GLN A 6 6.19 21.12 -4.04
CA GLN A 6 7.58 20.78 -4.31
C GLN A 6 7.84 19.26 -4.36
N VAL A 7 7.16 18.48 -3.52
CA VAL A 7 7.37 17.02 -3.47
C VAL A 7 6.87 16.35 -4.76
N THR A 8 5.66 16.71 -5.22
CA THR A 8 5.12 16.16 -6.47
C THR A 8 5.97 16.58 -7.68
N SER A 9 6.45 17.83 -7.73
CA SER A 9 7.38 18.28 -8.78
C SER A 9 8.65 17.44 -8.79
N TYR A 10 9.29 17.31 -7.63
CA TYR A 10 10.52 16.53 -7.47
C TYR A 10 10.36 15.09 -7.98
N VAL A 11 9.27 14.41 -7.61
CA VAL A 11 9.02 13.02 -8.03
C VAL A 11 8.78 12.95 -9.55
N ASN A 12 7.98 13.86 -10.11
CA ASN A 12 7.74 13.90 -11.55
C ASN A 12 9.03 14.18 -12.35
N ASP A 13 9.83 15.14 -11.91
CA ASP A 13 11.12 15.46 -12.54
C ASP A 13 12.06 14.27 -12.49
N ARG A 14 12.06 13.51 -11.37
CA ARG A 14 12.84 12.29 -11.23
C ARG A 14 12.38 11.19 -12.18
N ILE A 15 11.07 10.97 -12.32
CA ILE A 15 10.50 10.00 -13.26
C ILE A 15 10.88 10.37 -14.70
N LEU A 16 10.73 11.65 -15.08
CA LEU A 16 11.09 12.13 -16.41
C LEU A 16 12.59 11.97 -16.70
N ALA A 17 13.44 12.27 -15.73
CA ALA A 17 14.88 12.08 -15.87
C ALA A 17 15.24 10.59 -16.07
N LEU A 18 14.66 9.69 -15.28
CA LEU A 18 14.87 8.24 -15.41
C LEU A 18 14.39 7.70 -16.77
N ARG A 19 13.23 8.16 -17.25
CA ARG A 19 12.75 7.79 -18.59
C ARG A 19 13.71 8.23 -19.70
N ARG A 20 14.27 9.45 -19.62
CA ARG A 20 15.26 9.95 -20.60
C ARG A 20 16.55 9.15 -20.58
N GLN A 21 17.05 8.81 -19.40
CA GLN A 21 18.28 8.02 -19.24
C GLN A 21 18.16 6.59 -19.78
N ASN A 22 16.94 6.05 -19.84
CA ASN A 22 16.65 4.68 -20.26
C ASN A 22 15.92 4.62 -21.62
N GLN A 23 16.06 5.65 -22.47
CA GLN A 23 15.55 5.58 -23.85
C GLN A 23 16.40 4.64 -24.70
N PRO A 24 15.78 3.87 -25.61
CA PRO A 24 16.53 3.07 -26.56
C PRO A 24 17.35 3.99 -27.47
N PRO A 25 18.53 3.54 -27.94
CA PRO A 25 19.32 4.30 -28.89
C PRO A 25 18.48 4.59 -30.14
N LYS A 26 18.48 5.86 -30.58
CA LYS A 26 17.83 6.23 -31.84
C LYS A 26 18.56 5.51 -32.98
N LEU A 27 17.86 4.65 -33.72
CA LEU A 27 18.40 4.08 -34.96
C LEU A 27 18.76 5.22 -35.93
N PRO A 28 19.88 5.12 -36.65
CA PRO A 28 20.23 6.11 -37.67
C PRO A 28 19.18 6.08 -38.79
N THR A 29 18.61 7.26 -39.08
CA THR A 29 17.72 7.48 -40.22
C THR A 29 18.52 7.43 -41.51
N THR A 30 18.79 6.22 -42.02
CA THR A 30 19.29 6.05 -43.39
C THR A 30 18.12 5.71 -44.29
N SER A 31 17.83 6.61 -45.23
CA SER A 31 16.84 6.46 -46.29
C SER A 31 17.22 5.31 -47.23
N GLN A 32 16.91 4.06 -46.89
CA GLN A 32 16.92 2.95 -47.84
C GLN A 32 15.69 2.05 -47.63
N SER A 33 15.00 1.77 -48.73
CA SER A 33 13.74 1.03 -48.84
C SER A 33 13.82 -0.42 -48.34
N PRO A 34 12.69 -1.03 -47.92
CA PRO A 34 12.70 -2.20 -47.04
C PRO A 34 12.76 -3.54 -47.78
N SER A 35 13.47 -4.51 -47.19
CA SER A 35 13.33 -5.94 -47.50
C SER A 35 12.34 -6.57 -46.52
N PRO A 36 11.38 -7.42 -46.96
CA PRO A 36 10.37 -7.98 -46.07
C PRO A 36 10.86 -9.31 -45.51
N GLN A 37 11.33 -9.33 -44.25
CA GLN A 37 11.28 -10.51 -43.36
C GLN A 37 11.95 -10.17 -42.02
N GLN A 38 11.12 -9.95 -40.99
CA GLN A 38 11.41 -10.36 -39.62
C GLN A 38 10.16 -10.14 -38.77
N ASP A 39 9.65 -11.24 -38.21
CA ASP A 39 8.53 -11.27 -37.28
C ASP A 39 8.74 -10.24 -36.15
N SER A 40 7.92 -9.20 -36.17
CA SER A 40 8.01 -8.08 -35.23
C SER A 40 7.49 -8.51 -33.85
N ALA A 41 8.37 -9.07 -33.02
CA ALA A 41 8.15 -9.09 -31.58
C ALA A 41 7.96 -7.63 -31.12
N ALA A 42 6.85 -7.35 -30.44
CA ALA A 42 6.55 -6.01 -29.95
C ALA A 42 7.74 -5.47 -29.14
N PRO A 43 8.16 -4.20 -29.35
CA PRO A 43 9.29 -3.65 -28.62
C PRO A 43 9.02 -3.71 -27.13
N SER A 44 9.96 -4.28 -26.37
CA SER A 44 9.86 -4.32 -24.90
C SER A 44 9.66 -2.90 -24.36
N PRO A 45 8.69 -2.68 -23.46
CA PRO A 45 8.41 -1.34 -22.95
C PRO A 45 9.65 -0.77 -22.27
N THR A 46 9.93 0.51 -22.54
CA THR A 46 11.05 1.19 -21.90
C THR A 46 10.82 1.26 -20.38
N PRO A 47 11.88 1.21 -19.55
CA PRO A 47 11.71 1.28 -18.10
C PRO A 47 10.98 2.55 -17.62
N TYR A 48 10.31 2.47 -16.47
CA TYR A 48 9.66 3.58 -15.77
C TYR A 48 8.45 4.24 -16.47
N GLN A 49 7.87 3.62 -17.50
CA GLN A 49 6.65 4.12 -18.15
C GLN A 49 5.37 3.87 -17.32
N ASN A 50 5.41 2.95 -16.38
CA ASN A 50 4.28 2.49 -15.56
C ASN A 50 4.19 3.14 -14.17
N ILE A 51 4.88 4.27 -13.96
CA ILE A 51 4.88 4.99 -12.68
C ILE A 51 4.53 6.47 -12.89
N SER A 52 3.74 7.02 -11.98
CA SER A 52 3.28 8.41 -12.01
C SER A 52 3.10 8.90 -10.58
N ALA A 53 3.13 10.23 -10.37
CA ALA A 53 2.84 10.84 -9.08
C ALA A 53 1.68 11.82 -9.19
N LEU A 54 0.82 11.81 -8.16
CA LEU A 54 -0.36 12.67 -8.10
C LEU A 54 -0.41 13.43 -6.78
N ARG A 55 -0.67 14.73 -6.85
CA ARG A 55 -0.87 15.58 -5.67
C ARG A 55 -2.32 15.48 -5.20
N THR A 56 -2.59 14.66 -4.20
CA THR A 56 -3.95 14.49 -3.66
C THR A 56 -3.95 14.17 -2.16
N ASN A 57 -5.10 14.39 -1.52
CA ASN A 57 -5.33 13.89 -0.17
C ASN A 57 -6.01 12.51 -0.28
N SER A 58 -5.21 11.46 -0.06
CA SER A 58 -5.69 10.08 -0.10
C SER A 58 -6.78 9.79 0.95
N MET A 59 -6.81 10.53 2.06
CA MET A 59 -7.84 10.34 3.10
C MET A 59 -9.20 10.93 2.74
N LYS A 60 -9.31 11.65 1.63
CA LYS A 60 -10.56 12.34 1.24
C LYS A 60 -11.09 11.91 -0.10
N PHE A 61 -10.19 11.55 -1.01
CA PHE A 61 -10.53 11.46 -2.43
C PHE A 61 -10.16 10.13 -3.05
N LEU A 62 -9.70 9.13 -2.28
CA LEU A 62 -9.24 7.87 -2.84
C LEU A 62 -10.29 7.18 -3.73
N PRO A 63 -11.58 7.06 -3.35
CA PRO A 63 -12.61 6.46 -4.20
C PRO A 63 -12.94 7.28 -5.46
N ASN A 64 -12.58 8.57 -5.51
CA ASN A 64 -12.80 9.39 -6.71
C ASN A 64 -11.76 9.11 -7.81
N PHE A 65 -10.59 8.55 -7.47
CA PHE A 65 -9.55 8.22 -8.44
C PHE A 65 -9.61 6.79 -8.93
N PHE A 66 -10.11 5.87 -8.10
CA PHE A 66 -10.07 4.44 -8.38
C PHE A 66 -11.48 3.85 -8.35
N PRO A 67 -11.91 3.19 -9.45
CA PRO A 67 -13.13 2.40 -9.44
C PRO A 67 -13.10 1.32 -8.36
N ARG A 68 -14.29 0.82 -8.00
CA ARG A 68 -14.43 -0.34 -7.10
C ARG A 68 -13.54 -1.49 -7.56
N ALA A 69 -12.85 -2.12 -6.62
CA ALA A 69 -12.05 -3.33 -6.84
C ALA A 69 -11.01 -3.22 -7.98
N SER A 70 -10.49 -2.02 -8.26
CA SER A 70 -9.51 -1.81 -9.32
C SER A 70 -8.05 -1.99 -8.87
N LEU A 71 -7.79 -1.91 -7.55
CA LEU A 71 -6.44 -2.03 -6.99
C LEU A 71 -6.15 -3.45 -6.50
N ALA A 72 -4.95 -3.95 -6.80
CA ALA A 72 -4.43 -5.20 -6.23
C ALA A 72 -3.59 -4.96 -4.96
N HIS A 73 -2.89 -3.81 -4.87
CA HIS A 73 -2.00 -3.50 -3.76
C HIS A 73 -2.10 -2.03 -3.38
N LEU A 74 -2.12 -1.75 -2.08
CA LEU A 74 -2.07 -0.41 -1.50
C LEU A 74 -0.94 -0.36 -0.47
N PHE A 75 -0.04 0.62 -0.56
CA PHE A 75 1.12 0.73 0.33
C PHE A 75 0.99 1.97 1.24
N LEU A 76 1.09 1.75 2.55
CA LEU A 76 1.12 2.76 3.61
C LEU A 76 2.52 2.74 4.24
N CYS A 77 3.43 3.52 3.64
CA CYS A 77 4.83 3.55 4.06
C CYS A 77 5.14 4.72 4.99
N PHE A 78 5.50 4.41 6.24
CA PHE A 78 5.88 5.38 7.28
C PHE A 78 4.85 6.51 7.45
N PRO A 79 3.56 6.20 7.65
CA PRO A 79 2.55 7.25 7.87
C PRO A 79 2.82 8.01 9.17
N ASP A 80 2.40 9.28 9.23
CA ASP A 80 2.56 10.11 10.43
C ASP A 80 1.80 9.47 11.62
N PRO A 81 2.49 9.19 12.74
CA PRO A 81 1.90 8.53 13.90
C PRO A 81 0.88 9.40 14.64
N HIS A 82 0.99 10.72 14.51
CA HIS A 82 0.14 11.68 15.21
C HIS A 82 0.01 11.38 16.72
N PHE A 83 1.14 11.28 17.43
CA PHE A 83 1.26 10.89 18.85
C PHE A 83 0.32 11.55 19.88
N LYS A 84 -0.26 12.72 19.56
CA LYS A 84 -1.16 13.41 20.49
C LYS A 84 -2.57 12.84 20.31
N ALA A 85 -3.21 12.37 21.37
CA ALA A 85 -4.58 11.81 21.34
C ALA A 85 -5.58 12.63 20.52
N ARG A 86 -5.58 13.96 20.70
CA ARG A 86 -6.42 14.90 19.94
C ARG A 86 -6.21 14.88 18.41
N LYS A 87 -5.10 14.31 17.94
CA LYS A 87 -4.72 14.18 16.53
C LYS A 87 -4.90 12.75 16.00
N HIS A 88 -5.35 11.79 16.80
CA HIS A 88 -5.55 10.41 16.33
C HIS A 88 -6.56 10.31 15.17
N LYS A 89 -7.52 11.25 15.08
CA LYS A 89 -8.44 11.38 13.93
C LYS A 89 -7.74 11.65 12.59
N ALA A 90 -6.49 12.08 12.61
CA ALA A 90 -5.70 12.32 11.41
C ALA A 90 -4.85 11.09 11.00
N ARG A 91 -4.86 9.99 11.77
CA ARG A 91 -4.13 8.76 11.41
C ARG A 91 -4.72 8.19 10.11
N ILE A 92 -3.85 7.66 9.24
CA ILE A 92 -4.22 7.12 7.93
C ILE A 92 -5.06 5.83 8.02
N VAL A 93 -5.10 5.17 9.19
CA VAL A 93 -5.93 3.99 9.43
C VAL A 93 -6.99 4.32 10.46
N SER A 94 -8.24 4.36 9.98
CA SER A 94 -9.47 4.58 10.73
C SER A 94 -10.59 3.73 10.10
N GLU A 95 -11.73 3.62 10.77
CA GLU A 95 -12.89 2.85 10.29
C GLU A 95 -13.31 3.27 8.86
N THR A 96 -13.54 4.57 8.66
CA THR A 96 -13.92 5.14 7.37
C THR A 96 -12.89 4.88 6.28
N LEU A 97 -11.59 5.00 6.60
CA LEU A 97 -10.54 4.77 5.62
C LEU A 97 -10.37 3.29 5.29
N CYS A 98 -10.55 2.39 6.26
CA CYS A 98 -10.61 0.96 6.01
C CYS A 98 -11.75 0.62 5.04
N ALA A 99 -12.91 1.30 5.14
CA ALA A 99 -14.00 1.15 4.19
C ALA A 99 -13.65 1.66 2.79
N GLU A 100 -12.95 2.79 2.67
CA GLU A 100 -12.45 3.28 1.38
C GLU A 100 -11.43 2.31 0.77
N TYR A 101 -10.50 1.77 1.56
CA TYR A 101 -9.52 0.78 1.12
C TYR A 101 -10.20 -0.51 0.66
N ALA A 102 -11.18 -0.96 1.43
CA ALA A 102 -12.03 -2.11 1.10
C ALA A 102 -12.75 -1.94 -0.23
N TYR A 103 -13.26 -0.73 -0.50
CA TYR A 103 -13.97 -0.41 -1.73
C TYR A 103 -13.06 -0.44 -2.97
N VAL A 104 -11.88 0.16 -2.90
CA VAL A 104 -10.97 0.27 -4.06
C VAL A 104 -10.14 -1.00 -4.31
N LEU A 105 -9.87 -1.80 -3.26
CA LEU A 105 -9.15 -3.07 -3.39
C LEU A 105 -10.06 -4.18 -3.88
N ARG A 106 -9.58 -4.98 -4.83
CA ARG A 106 -10.24 -6.24 -5.18
C ARG A 106 -10.15 -7.25 -4.04
N PRO A 107 -11.10 -8.19 -3.91
CA PRO A 107 -10.90 -9.38 -3.09
C PRO A 107 -9.58 -10.08 -3.43
N GLY A 108 -8.84 -10.51 -2.41
CA GLY A 108 -7.49 -11.03 -2.51
C GLY A 108 -6.39 -9.97 -2.67
N GLY A 109 -6.73 -8.69 -2.90
CA GLY A 109 -5.78 -7.57 -2.88
C GLY A 109 -5.23 -7.30 -1.47
N CYS A 110 -4.11 -6.58 -1.36
CA CYS A 110 -3.43 -6.38 -0.08
C CYS A 110 -3.18 -4.91 0.26
N VAL A 111 -3.38 -4.55 1.53
CA VAL A 111 -2.79 -3.36 2.15
C VAL A 111 -1.47 -3.73 2.81
N TRP A 112 -0.41 -3.00 2.48
CA TRP A 112 0.93 -3.18 2.99
C TRP A 112 1.29 -2.00 3.88
N CYS A 113 1.55 -2.25 5.17
CA CYS A 113 1.87 -1.22 6.13
C CYS A 113 3.31 -1.38 6.63
N ILE A 114 4.04 -0.27 6.74
CA ILE A 114 5.32 -0.22 7.45
C ILE A 114 5.41 1.05 8.29
N THR A 115 5.92 0.93 9.51
CA THR A 115 6.24 2.07 10.38
C THR A 115 7.38 1.72 11.32
N ASP A 116 8.08 2.74 11.82
CA ASP A 116 9.08 2.66 12.88
C ASP A 116 8.49 2.90 14.29
N VAL A 117 7.17 3.14 14.38
CA VAL A 117 6.47 3.40 15.64
C VAL A 117 5.59 2.21 16.04
N GLU A 118 5.99 1.51 17.10
CA GLU A 118 5.29 0.30 17.58
C GLU A 118 3.83 0.56 17.96
N GLU A 119 3.55 1.67 18.65
CA GLU A 119 2.19 2.05 19.04
C GLU A 119 1.30 2.27 17.80
N LEU A 120 1.83 2.88 16.74
CA LEU A 120 1.12 3.07 15.49
C LEU A 120 0.87 1.73 14.80
N ALA A 121 1.85 0.82 14.78
CA ALA A 121 1.67 -0.52 14.26
C ALA A 121 0.55 -1.25 15.02
N GLY A 122 0.57 -1.21 16.35
CA GLY A 122 -0.49 -1.76 17.21
C GLY A 122 -1.87 -1.19 16.86
N TRP A 123 -1.97 0.14 16.71
CA TRP A 123 -3.21 0.81 16.31
C TRP A 123 -3.71 0.33 14.95
N MET A 124 -2.86 0.30 13.92
CA MET A 124 -3.25 -0.15 12.58
C MET A 124 -3.71 -1.59 12.61
N ARG A 125 -3.01 -2.48 13.33
CA ARG A 125 -3.39 -3.89 13.49
C ARG A 125 -4.76 -4.05 14.13
N ALA A 126 -5.05 -3.31 15.21
CA ALA A 126 -6.35 -3.37 15.88
C ALA A 126 -7.47 -2.95 14.92
N ARG A 127 -7.31 -1.82 14.21
CA ARG A 127 -8.33 -1.32 13.27
C ARG A 127 -8.62 -2.29 12.12
N PHE A 128 -7.59 -2.86 11.49
CA PHE A 128 -7.84 -3.85 10.42
C PHE A 128 -8.47 -5.14 10.94
N ARG A 129 -8.15 -5.59 12.16
CA ARG A 129 -8.78 -6.78 12.78
C ARG A 129 -10.26 -6.57 13.09
N GLU A 130 -10.62 -5.37 13.54
CA GLU A 130 -11.98 -5.04 13.95
C GLU A 130 -12.89 -4.69 12.77
N PHE A 131 -12.32 -4.13 11.70
CA PHE A 131 -13.07 -3.64 10.56
C PHE A 131 -13.93 -4.72 9.90
N GLY A 132 -15.22 -4.43 9.75
CA GLY A 132 -16.19 -5.31 9.09
C GLY A 132 -16.69 -6.50 9.90
N LYS A 133 -16.34 -6.59 11.20
CA LYS A 133 -16.94 -7.60 12.09
C LYS A 133 -18.40 -7.28 12.38
N ALA A 134 -19.26 -8.30 12.38
CA ALA A 134 -20.67 -8.16 12.75
C ALA A 134 -20.81 -7.60 14.18
N GLY A 135 -21.53 -6.47 14.32
CA GLY A 135 -21.71 -5.78 15.61
C GLY A 135 -20.56 -4.85 16.03
N GLY A 136 -19.51 -4.71 15.20
CA GLY A 136 -18.37 -3.84 15.46
C GLY A 136 -18.65 -2.36 15.17
N THR A 137 -19.53 -1.71 15.92
CA THR A 137 -19.56 -0.23 15.93
C THR A 137 -18.45 0.26 16.85
N ALA A 138 -17.21 0.35 16.34
CA ALA A 138 -16.17 1.09 17.03
C ALA A 138 -16.58 2.57 17.11
N ARG A 139 -16.87 3.08 18.31
CA ARG A 139 -17.15 4.51 18.51
C ARG A 139 -15.93 5.32 18.10
N GLU A 140 -16.10 6.26 17.17
CA GLU A 140 -15.02 7.14 16.69
C GLU A 140 -14.45 7.98 17.85
N GLY A 141 -13.24 7.67 18.31
CA GLY A 141 -12.51 8.49 19.29
C GLY A 141 -11.98 7.73 20.50
N GLU A 142 -12.38 6.48 20.71
CA GLU A 142 -11.79 5.64 21.76
C GLU A 142 -10.54 4.95 21.22
N GLY A 143 -9.42 5.12 21.93
CA GLY A 143 -8.19 4.39 21.67
C GLY A 143 -8.35 2.91 22.05
N PRO A 144 -7.46 2.03 21.59
CA PRO A 144 -7.53 0.59 21.84
C PRO A 144 -7.38 0.19 23.33
N GLU A 145 -7.23 1.13 24.26
CA GLU A 145 -6.98 0.86 25.69
C GLU A 145 -8.15 0.22 26.45
N LYS A 146 -9.32 0.01 25.81
CA LYS A 146 -10.47 -0.69 26.41
C LYS A 146 -10.93 -1.93 25.64
N VAL A 147 -10.03 -2.57 24.91
CA VAL A 147 -10.28 -3.92 24.39
C VAL A 147 -9.65 -4.90 25.36
N GLY A 148 -10.44 -5.42 26.30
CA GLY A 148 -10.00 -6.57 27.09
C GLY A 148 -9.73 -7.76 26.17
N ASP A 149 -8.91 -8.71 26.63
CA ASP A 149 -8.61 -10.00 25.97
C ASP A 149 -9.83 -10.93 25.86
N GLY A 150 -11.01 -10.37 25.61
CA GLY A 150 -12.22 -11.10 25.29
C GLY A 150 -12.06 -11.74 23.93
N VAL A 151 -11.71 -13.02 23.94
CA VAL A 151 -11.88 -13.96 22.82
C VAL A 151 -13.38 -14.10 22.55
N GLY A 152 -13.95 -13.10 21.90
CA GLY A 152 -15.28 -13.16 21.31
C GLY A 152 -15.15 -13.68 19.87
N ASP A 153 -15.84 -14.77 19.58
CA ASP A 153 -16.05 -15.39 18.25
C ASP A 153 -16.89 -14.49 17.31
N GLY A 154 -16.68 -13.18 17.38
CA GLY A 154 -17.26 -12.21 16.46
C GLY A 154 -16.60 -12.43 15.11
N GLY A 155 -17.41 -12.87 14.14
CA GLY A 155 -16.99 -13.42 12.86
C GLY A 155 -15.85 -12.70 12.13
N GLU A 156 -15.35 -13.39 11.12
CA GLU A 156 -14.23 -12.97 10.28
C GLU A 156 -14.39 -11.54 9.74
N GLY A 157 -13.55 -10.60 10.21
CA GLY A 157 -13.50 -9.23 9.68
C GLY A 157 -13.09 -9.18 8.20
N LEU A 158 -13.28 -8.03 7.55
CA LEU A 158 -13.16 -7.90 6.08
C LEU A 158 -11.71 -7.86 5.56
N PHE A 159 -10.74 -7.91 6.47
CA PHE A 159 -9.32 -8.03 6.19
C PHE A 159 -8.71 -9.19 7.00
N ALA A 160 -7.97 -10.07 6.33
CA ALA A 160 -7.18 -11.13 6.96
C ALA A 160 -5.71 -10.69 7.08
N ARG A 161 -5.07 -10.93 8.21
CA ARG A 161 -3.63 -10.73 8.33
C ARG A 161 -2.91 -11.79 7.50
N VAL A 162 -1.95 -11.36 6.68
CA VAL A 162 -1.05 -12.26 5.95
C VAL A 162 0.15 -12.53 6.85
N GLU A 163 0.47 -13.80 7.05
CA GLU A 163 1.68 -14.19 7.75
C GLU A 163 2.90 -13.84 6.92
N ILE A 164 3.88 -13.23 7.57
CA ILE A 164 5.11 -12.77 6.97
C ILE A 164 6.25 -13.22 7.87
N PRO A 165 7.25 -13.95 7.34
CA PRO A 165 8.40 -14.37 8.12
C PRO A 165 9.08 -13.19 8.82
N GLU A 166 9.71 -13.47 9.96
CA GLU A 166 10.52 -12.48 10.65
C GLU A 166 11.70 -12.02 9.79
N GLU A 167 12.20 -10.81 10.09
CA GLU A 167 13.37 -10.25 9.41
C GLU A 167 14.59 -11.18 9.56
N GLY A 168 15.31 -11.45 8.48
CA GLY A 168 16.40 -12.43 8.44
C GLY A 168 15.97 -13.86 8.10
N ARG A 169 14.66 -14.12 7.93
CA ARG A 169 14.12 -15.40 7.44
C ARG A 169 13.63 -15.31 6.00
N GLU A 170 14.35 -14.57 5.15
CA GLU A 170 13.89 -14.32 3.79
C GLU A 170 13.94 -15.54 2.84
N GLY A 171 14.43 -16.69 3.31
CA GLY A 171 14.31 -17.96 2.60
C GLY A 171 12.96 -18.66 2.80
N GLU A 172 12.15 -18.24 3.79
CA GLU A 172 10.94 -18.93 4.24
C GLU A 172 9.64 -18.42 3.59
N TRP A 173 9.71 -17.44 2.67
CA TRP A 173 8.50 -16.93 2.01
C TRP A 173 7.94 -17.97 1.04
N GLU A 174 6.71 -18.41 1.30
CA GLU A 174 5.96 -19.25 0.35
C GLU A 174 5.69 -18.48 -0.96
N ASP A 175 5.25 -17.22 -0.84
CA ASP A 175 5.02 -16.33 -1.97
C ASP A 175 6.22 -15.40 -2.18
N ARG A 176 6.99 -15.67 -3.25
CA ARG A 176 8.15 -14.87 -3.65
C ARG A 176 7.79 -13.41 -3.93
N THR A 177 6.61 -13.13 -4.47
CA THR A 177 6.15 -11.76 -4.74
C THR A 177 5.96 -11.00 -3.44
N VAL A 178 5.38 -11.65 -2.43
CA VAL A 178 5.19 -11.06 -1.10
C VAL A 178 6.55 -10.70 -0.47
N GLY A 179 7.53 -11.61 -0.52
CA GLY A 179 8.89 -11.35 -0.04
C GLY A 179 9.57 -10.19 -0.76
N MET A 180 9.45 -10.11 -2.09
CA MET A 180 9.98 -8.99 -2.88
C MET A 180 9.37 -7.64 -2.49
N LEU A 181 8.05 -7.60 -2.29
CA LEU A 181 7.34 -6.36 -1.93
C LEU A 181 7.68 -5.91 -0.51
N VAL A 182 7.79 -6.82 0.46
CA VAL A 182 8.22 -6.47 1.82
C VAL A 182 9.65 -5.96 1.82
N LYS A 183 10.56 -6.63 1.09
CA LYS A 183 11.95 -6.17 0.95
C LYS A 183 12.01 -4.76 0.38
N CYS A 184 11.29 -4.51 -0.72
CA CYS A 184 11.20 -3.20 -1.36
C CYS A 184 10.70 -2.13 -0.37
N MET A 185 9.60 -2.40 0.33
CA MET A 185 9.02 -1.49 1.30
C MET A 185 9.98 -1.15 2.46
N ARG A 186 10.77 -2.13 2.92
CA ARG A 186 11.78 -1.94 3.96
C ARG A 186 12.98 -1.11 3.51
N GLN A 187 13.42 -1.24 2.26
CA GLN A 187 14.76 -0.79 1.83
C GLN A 187 14.76 0.37 0.83
N GLU A 188 13.71 0.52 0.01
CA GLU A 188 13.74 1.45 -1.14
C GLU A 188 13.24 2.86 -0.81
N THR A 189 12.45 3.02 0.25
CA THR A 189 11.94 4.34 0.67
C THR A 189 13.00 5.13 1.45
N GLU A 190 13.01 6.46 1.32
CA GLU A 190 13.95 7.33 2.04
C GLU A 190 13.80 7.21 3.56
N GLU A 191 12.57 7.16 4.08
CA GLU A 191 12.32 6.91 5.52
C GLU A 191 12.79 5.51 5.93
N GLY A 192 12.58 4.48 5.10
CA GLY A 192 13.12 3.14 5.37
C GLY A 192 14.65 3.12 5.49
N LYS A 193 15.36 3.77 4.58
CA LYS A 193 16.83 3.90 4.64
C LYS A 193 17.29 4.65 5.89
N LYS A 194 16.60 5.74 6.23
CA LYS A 194 16.88 6.55 7.43
C LYS A 194 16.69 5.76 8.72
N VAL A 195 15.62 4.97 8.82
CA VAL A 195 15.39 4.08 9.98
C VAL A 195 16.51 3.05 10.10
N THR A 196 16.94 2.42 8.99
CA THR A 196 18.09 1.49 9.01
C THR A 196 19.37 2.18 9.49
N ARG A 197 19.69 3.37 8.94
CA ARG A 197 20.90 4.12 9.31
C ARG A 197 20.93 4.45 10.80
N ASN A 198 19.76 4.69 11.40
CA ASN A 198 19.62 5.02 12.82
C ASN A 198 19.48 3.77 13.71
N GLY A 199 19.55 2.55 13.15
CA GLY A 199 19.37 1.31 13.91
C GLY A 199 17.94 1.12 14.46
N GLY A 200 16.95 1.81 13.90
CA GLY A 200 15.56 1.71 14.32
C GLY A 200 14.89 0.42 13.82
N LYS A 201 13.90 -0.07 14.58
CA LYS A 201 13.08 -1.22 14.18
C LYS A 201 12.04 -0.81 13.14
N LYS A 202 11.64 -1.75 12.29
CA LYS A 202 10.56 -1.58 11.30
C LYS A 202 9.49 -2.63 11.53
N PHE A 203 8.29 -2.16 11.85
CA PHE A 203 7.11 -2.98 12.03
C PHE A 203 6.38 -3.06 10.70
N VAL A 204 6.23 -4.28 10.18
CA VAL A 204 5.54 -4.56 8.92
C VAL A 204 4.28 -5.36 9.20
N ASP A 205 3.19 -4.99 8.54
CA ASP A 205 1.93 -5.73 8.57
C ASP A 205 1.31 -5.75 7.18
N VAL A 206 0.74 -6.89 6.81
CA VAL A 206 0.09 -7.07 5.50
C VAL A 206 -1.31 -7.61 5.72
N TRP A 207 -2.29 -6.99 5.06
CA TRP A 207 -3.72 -7.28 5.22
C TRP A 207 -4.35 -7.60 3.88
N ARG A 208 -4.80 -8.84 3.71
CA ARG A 208 -5.50 -9.32 2.52
C ARG A 208 -6.99 -9.00 2.62
N ARG A 209 -7.52 -8.34 1.61
CA ARG A 209 -8.93 -8.05 1.42
C ARG A 209 -9.70 -9.36 1.24
N ARG A 210 -10.70 -9.63 2.09
CA ARG A 210 -11.60 -10.77 1.93
C ARG A 210 -12.73 -10.44 0.94
N GLU A 211 -13.42 -11.49 0.49
CA GLU A 211 -14.70 -11.35 -0.20
C GLU A 211 -15.71 -10.64 0.69
N ASP A 212 -16.64 -9.92 0.06
CA ASP A 212 -17.79 -9.36 0.78
C ASP A 212 -18.68 -10.51 1.26
N LEU A 213 -19.25 -10.39 2.46
CA LEU A 213 -20.24 -11.37 2.93
C LEU A 213 -21.48 -11.31 2.03
N PRO A 214 -22.12 -12.46 1.74
CA PRO A 214 -23.38 -12.46 0.99
C PRO A 214 -24.44 -11.63 1.72
N TRP A 215 -25.35 -11.00 0.97
CA TRP A 215 -26.46 -10.31 1.60
C TRP A 215 -27.35 -11.32 2.35
N PRO A 216 -27.92 -10.94 3.50
CA PRO A 216 -28.85 -11.82 4.21
C PRO A 216 -30.02 -12.22 3.29
N GLY A 217 -30.08 -13.50 2.91
CA GLY A 217 -31.13 -14.06 2.04
C GLY A 217 -30.67 -14.54 0.65
N GLU A 218 -29.39 -14.45 0.31
CA GLU A 218 -28.85 -14.96 -0.98
C GLU A 218 -28.25 -16.38 -0.91
N SER A 219 -28.60 -17.20 0.10
CA SER A 219 -28.08 -18.58 0.28
C SER A 219 -29.11 -19.66 -0.07
#